data_AF-A0A7V9NTJ7-F1
#
_entry.id   AF-A0A7V9NTJ7-F1
#
_cell.length_a   1.000
_cell.length_b   1.000
_cell.length_c   1.000
_cell.angle_alpha   90.00
_cell.angle_beta   90.00
_cell.angle_gamma   90.00
#
_symmetry.space_group_name_H-M   'P 1'
#
loop_
_entity.id
_entity.type
_entity.pdbx_description
1 polymer ?
#
loop_
_entity_poly.entity_id
_entity_poly.type
_entity_poly.pdbx_seq_one_letter_code
_entity_poly.pdbx_strand_id
1 'polypeptide(L)'
;TVDFVNLMLYGDKEAVDKAVASLRDMHKRIRGTDPDGTRYSALEPSAYAWVHATLAEAIVRGHQVFGTKLSRTEREEFWQEWLDLGYRLGVRRGDLPDTWDEFVTYRDEMIDNVLGPNDVADAVNTKAARATGGSPFPWLPAPVWGLAGRPLGRYGAFLAHGTMGHKLREKFGIEWSARQQFLFARVAASHRAIRPVMPNSMRHAGPLALKLRSREIAAGPFS
;
A
#
# COMPACT_ATOMS: atom_id res chain seq x y z
N THR A 1 -7.16 1.93 2.06
CA THR A 1 -6.15 0.89 1.76
C THR A 1 -5.47 0.33 2.99
N VAL A 2 -4.81 1.13 3.84
CA VAL A 2 -4.09 0.61 5.03
C VAL A 2 -5.02 -0.10 6.03
N ASP A 3 -6.20 0.45 6.31
CA ASP A 3 -7.17 -0.19 7.21
C ASP A 3 -7.66 -1.53 6.67
N PHE A 4 -7.89 -1.58 5.35
CA PHE A 4 -8.27 -2.81 4.66
C PHE A 4 -7.18 -3.86 4.78
N VAL A 5 -5.92 -3.52 4.48
CA VAL A 5 -4.80 -4.44 4.60
C VAL A 5 -4.67 -4.97 6.04
N ASN A 6 -4.76 -4.09 7.05
CA ASN A 6 -4.73 -4.53 8.45
C ASN A 6 -5.93 -5.43 8.82
N LEU A 7 -7.12 -5.14 8.30
CA LEU A 7 -8.31 -5.93 8.56
C LEU A 7 -8.24 -7.30 7.89
N MET A 8 -7.67 -7.38 6.69
CA MET A 8 -7.43 -8.66 6.02
C MET A 8 -6.39 -9.51 6.75
N LEU A 9 -5.38 -8.88 7.35
CA LEU A 9 -4.29 -9.58 8.05
C LEU A 9 -4.64 -9.99 9.48
N TYR A 10 -5.51 -9.24 10.17
CA TYR A 10 -5.74 -9.42 11.62
C TYR A 10 -7.22 -9.49 12.04
N GLY A 11 -8.17 -9.31 11.10
CA GLY A 11 -9.60 -9.39 11.37
C GLY A 11 -10.12 -10.84 11.42
N ASP A 12 -11.26 -11.04 12.07
CA ASP A 12 -11.99 -12.32 11.97
C ASP A 12 -12.66 -12.48 10.60
N LYS A 13 -13.13 -13.70 10.31
CA LYS A 13 -13.69 -14.06 9.00
C LYS A 13 -14.90 -13.19 8.62
N GLU A 14 -15.80 -12.92 9.56
CA GLU A 14 -17.02 -12.15 9.29
C GLU A 14 -16.70 -10.68 9.00
N ALA A 15 -15.79 -10.09 9.78
CA ALA A 15 -15.29 -8.74 9.56
C ALA A 15 -14.57 -8.61 8.21
N VAL A 16 -13.77 -9.62 7.85
CA VAL A 16 -13.12 -9.71 6.53
C VAL A 16 -14.17 -9.72 5.43
N ASP A 17 -15.13 -10.64 5.45
CA ASP A 17 -16.11 -10.80 4.37
C ASP A 17 -16.96 -9.52 4.17
N LYS A 18 -17.37 -8.87 5.27
CA LYS A 18 -18.07 -7.57 5.21
C LYS A 18 -17.20 -6.47 4.59
N ALA A 19 -15.91 -6.43 4.92
CA ALA A 19 -15.00 -5.46 4.36
C ALA A 19 -14.68 -5.72 2.89
N VAL A 20 -14.61 -6.99 2.46
CA VAL A 20 -14.49 -7.34 1.04
C VAL A 20 -15.69 -6.81 0.26
N ALA A 21 -16.91 -7.05 0.74
CA ALA A 21 -18.13 -6.56 0.09
C ALA A 21 -18.12 -5.03 -0.01
N SER A 22 -17.82 -4.35 1.09
CA SER A 22 -17.75 -2.88 1.14
C SER A 22 -16.67 -2.31 0.21
N LEU A 23 -15.49 -2.94 0.16
CA LEU A 23 -14.40 -2.55 -0.73
C LEU A 23 -14.82 -2.68 -2.20
N ARG A 24 -15.48 -3.79 -2.56
CA ARG A 24 -15.96 -4.00 -3.93
C ARG A 24 -17.01 -2.97 -4.32
N ASP A 25 -17.93 -2.64 -3.44
CA ASP A 25 -18.95 -1.61 -3.68
C ASP A 25 -18.36 -0.21 -3.83
N MET A 26 -17.28 0.11 -3.08
CA MET A 26 -16.50 1.31 -3.34
C MET A 26 -15.88 1.29 -4.74
N HIS A 27 -15.14 0.23 -5.09
CA HIS A 27 -14.44 0.15 -6.37
C HIS A 27 -15.39 0.19 -7.57
N LYS A 28 -16.63 -0.30 -7.46
CA LYS A 28 -17.66 -0.16 -8.51
C LYS A 28 -17.88 1.29 -8.94
N ARG A 29 -17.68 2.26 -8.02
CA ARG A 29 -17.88 3.70 -8.25
C ARG A 29 -16.65 4.39 -8.83
N ILE A 30 -15.48 3.75 -8.81
CA ILE A 30 -14.23 4.32 -9.33
C ILE A 30 -14.14 3.94 -10.81
N ARG A 31 -14.54 4.87 -11.66
CA ARG A 31 -14.51 4.75 -13.12
C ARG A 31 -14.08 6.09 -13.70
N GLY A 32 -13.48 6.07 -14.88
CA GLY A 32 -13.07 7.29 -15.54
C GLY A 32 -12.79 7.07 -17.02
N THR A 33 -12.15 8.06 -17.61
CA THR A 33 -11.71 8.02 -19.01
C THR A 33 -10.32 8.64 -19.05
N ASP A 34 -9.37 7.92 -19.61
CA ASP A 34 -8.00 8.37 -19.80
C ASP A 34 -7.94 9.50 -20.85
N PRO A 35 -6.85 10.29 -20.91
CA PRO A 35 -6.73 11.40 -21.85
C PRO A 35 -6.87 11.02 -23.34
N ASP A 36 -6.61 9.75 -23.67
CA ASP A 36 -6.76 9.18 -25.01
C ASP A 36 -8.21 8.75 -25.34
N GLY A 37 -9.14 8.88 -24.38
CA GLY A 37 -10.55 8.49 -24.53
C GLY A 37 -10.87 7.06 -24.07
N THR A 38 -9.88 6.29 -23.62
CA THR A 38 -10.09 4.92 -23.11
C THR A 38 -10.84 4.95 -21.79
N ARG A 39 -11.95 4.22 -21.67
CA ARG A 39 -12.70 4.12 -20.41
C ARG A 39 -12.04 3.11 -19.50
N TYR A 40 -11.87 3.46 -18.23
CA TYR A 40 -11.35 2.55 -17.21
C TYR A 40 -12.31 2.37 -16.04
N SER A 41 -12.13 1.26 -15.33
CA SER A 41 -12.83 0.92 -14.10
C SER A 41 -11.82 0.33 -13.12
N ALA A 42 -11.91 0.68 -11.83
CA ALA A 42 -11.04 0.06 -10.82
C ALA A 42 -11.32 -1.44 -10.59
N LEU A 43 -12.37 -1.97 -11.21
CA LEU A 43 -12.68 -3.40 -11.23
C LEU A 43 -12.28 -4.08 -12.54
N GLU A 44 -11.53 -3.42 -13.41
CA GLU A 44 -10.89 -4.15 -14.52
C GLU A 44 -9.98 -5.25 -13.96
N PRO A 45 -10.06 -6.49 -14.46
CA PRO A 45 -9.35 -7.62 -13.88
C PRO A 45 -7.84 -7.39 -13.75
N SER A 46 -7.20 -6.91 -14.81
CA SER A 46 -5.75 -6.64 -14.84
C SER A 46 -5.35 -5.55 -13.84
N ALA A 47 -6.08 -4.43 -13.79
CA ALA A 47 -5.80 -3.35 -12.86
C ALA A 47 -6.03 -3.76 -11.39
N TYR A 48 -7.10 -4.51 -11.13
CA TYR A 48 -7.43 -4.98 -9.78
C TYR A 48 -6.39 -5.99 -9.28
N ALA A 49 -5.98 -6.93 -10.12
CA ALA A 49 -4.92 -7.89 -9.84
C ALA A 49 -3.57 -7.19 -9.59
N TRP A 50 -3.20 -6.23 -10.45
CA TRP A 50 -1.98 -5.44 -10.31
C TRP A 50 -1.89 -4.69 -8.98
N VAL A 51 -2.97 -4.01 -8.58
CA VAL A 51 -3.01 -3.31 -7.29
C VAL A 51 -2.87 -4.30 -6.13
N HIS A 52 -3.52 -5.46 -6.19
CA HIS A 52 -3.37 -6.50 -5.18
C HIS A 52 -1.93 -7.00 -5.07
N ALA A 53 -1.25 -7.25 -6.20
CA ALA A 53 0.12 -7.75 -6.22
C ALA A 53 1.14 -6.72 -5.71
N THR A 54 0.99 -5.44 -6.08
CA THR A 54 1.88 -4.37 -5.61
C THR A 54 1.78 -4.09 -4.10
N LEU A 55 0.66 -4.43 -3.47
CA LEU A 55 0.54 -4.40 -2.00
C LEU A 55 1.41 -5.48 -1.34
N ALA A 56 1.46 -6.69 -1.89
CA ALA A 56 2.39 -7.72 -1.43
C ALA A 56 3.85 -7.28 -1.58
N GLU A 57 4.19 -6.67 -2.72
CA GLU A 57 5.52 -6.10 -2.92
C GLU A 57 5.87 -5.07 -1.84
N ALA A 58 4.94 -4.14 -1.55
CA ALA A 58 5.16 -3.12 -0.52
C ALA A 58 5.44 -3.73 0.86
N ILE A 59 4.75 -4.82 1.22
CA ILE A 59 4.97 -5.55 2.48
C ILE A 59 6.38 -6.18 2.50
N VAL A 60 6.74 -6.95 1.46
CA VAL A 60 8.06 -7.60 1.36
C VAL A 60 9.18 -6.57 1.36
N ARG A 61 9.00 -5.46 0.63
CA ARG A 61 9.94 -4.34 0.60
C ARG A 61 10.05 -3.66 1.96
N GLY A 62 8.94 -3.47 2.66
CA GLY A 62 8.92 -2.96 4.03
C GLY A 62 9.74 -3.82 4.98
N HIS A 63 9.59 -5.15 4.90
CA HIS A 63 10.41 -6.10 5.65
C HIS A 63 11.90 -5.97 5.31
N GLN A 64 12.25 -5.89 4.03
CA GLN A 64 13.64 -5.73 3.59
C GLN A 64 14.26 -4.40 4.06
N VAL A 65 13.50 -3.30 4.01
CA VAL A 65 14.02 -1.97 4.31
C VAL A 65 14.01 -1.68 5.81
N PHE A 66 12.91 -1.94 6.50
CA PHE A 66 12.71 -1.49 7.88
C PHE A 66 12.77 -2.62 8.91
N GLY A 67 12.66 -3.88 8.48
CA GLY A 67 12.59 -5.05 9.35
C GLY A 67 13.67 -6.09 9.07
N THR A 68 13.27 -7.35 9.22
CA THR A 68 14.06 -8.51 8.81
C THR A 68 13.68 -8.87 7.37
N LYS A 69 14.70 -9.02 6.52
CA LYS A 69 14.52 -9.51 5.15
C LYS A 69 13.99 -10.95 5.19
N LEU A 70 12.86 -11.19 4.53
CA LEU A 70 12.32 -12.54 4.32
C LEU A 70 13.30 -13.35 3.46
N SER A 71 13.51 -14.61 3.81
CA SER A 71 14.18 -15.63 2.99
C SER A 71 13.41 -15.89 1.70
N ARG A 72 13.99 -16.68 0.79
CA ARG A 72 13.29 -17.05 -0.45
C ARG A 72 12.03 -17.86 -0.15
N THR A 73 12.13 -18.84 0.75
CA THR A 73 11.00 -19.69 1.16
C THR A 73 9.90 -18.87 1.82
N GLU A 74 10.24 -17.99 2.78
CA GLU A 74 9.23 -17.15 3.46
C GLU A 74 8.50 -16.21 2.49
N ARG A 75 9.17 -15.70 1.44
CA ARG A 75 8.51 -14.89 0.40
C ARG A 75 7.54 -15.71 -0.43
N GLU A 76 7.92 -16.94 -0.76
CA GLU A 76 7.06 -17.84 -1.53
C GLU A 76 5.83 -18.24 -0.71
N GLU A 77 6.00 -18.64 0.56
CA GLU A 77 4.90 -18.93 1.47
C GLU A 77 3.96 -17.74 1.62
N PHE A 78 4.51 -16.54 1.86
CA PHE A 78 3.74 -15.30 1.88
C PHE A 78 2.97 -15.05 0.58
N TRP A 79 3.60 -15.31 -0.58
CA TRP A 79 2.97 -15.12 -1.88
C TRP A 79 1.77 -16.05 -2.07
N GLN A 80 1.91 -17.33 -1.70
CA GLN A 80 0.80 -18.30 -1.78
C GLN A 80 -0.38 -17.90 -0.89
N GLU A 81 -0.12 -17.46 0.34
CA GLU A 81 -1.16 -16.93 1.24
C GLU A 81 -1.81 -15.66 0.66
N TRP A 82 -1.00 -14.80 0.04
CA TRP A 82 -1.48 -13.57 -0.59
C TRP A 82 -2.33 -13.82 -1.84
N LEU A 83 -2.02 -14.86 -2.62
CA LEU A 83 -2.83 -15.29 -3.77
C LEU A 83 -4.19 -15.83 -3.32
N ASP A 84 -4.23 -16.69 -2.29
CA ASP A 84 -5.49 -17.18 -1.73
C ASP A 84 -6.39 -16.02 -1.27
N LEU A 85 -5.77 -15.03 -0.59
CA LEU A 85 -6.45 -13.80 -0.24
C LEU A 85 -7.02 -13.08 -1.46
N GLY A 86 -6.21 -12.93 -2.52
CA GLY A 86 -6.62 -12.31 -3.78
C GLY A 86 -7.83 -13.00 -4.40
N TYR A 87 -7.87 -14.33 -4.41
CA TYR A 87 -9.00 -15.09 -4.94
C TYR A 87 -10.29 -14.82 -4.18
N ARG A 88 -10.21 -14.72 -2.84
CA ARG A 88 -11.36 -14.33 -2.00
C ARG A 88 -11.83 -12.90 -2.27
N LEU A 89 -10.93 -12.01 -2.70
CA LEU A 89 -11.23 -10.62 -3.09
C LEU A 89 -11.77 -10.49 -4.52
N GLY A 90 -11.71 -11.56 -5.31
CA GLY A 90 -12.18 -11.62 -6.69
C GLY A 90 -11.10 -11.37 -7.75
N VAL A 91 -9.81 -11.46 -7.40
CA VAL A 91 -8.74 -11.68 -8.38
C VAL A 91 -8.95 -13.07 -8.99
N ARG A 92 -8.85 -13.23 -10.31
CA ARG A 92 -9.10 -14.53 -10.94
C ARG A 92 -7.83 -15.37 -10.93
N ARG A 93 -8.00 -16.69 -10.98
CA ARG A 93 -6.89 -17.60 -11.25
C ARG A 93 -6.32 -17.29 -12.63
N GLY A 94 -5.00 -17.17 -12.73
CA GLY A 94 -4.29 -16.79 -13.94
C GLY A 94 -4.14 -15.28 -14.17
N ASP A 95 -4.79 -14.41 -13.39
CA ASP A 95 -4.57 -12.95 -13.49
C ASP A 95 -3.23 -12.52 -12.86
N LEU A 96 -2.64 -13.36 -11.99
CA LEU A 96 -1.35 -13.14 -11.35
C LEU A 96 -0.46 -14.39 -11.48
N PRO A 97 0.87 -14.22 -11.48
CA PRO A 97 1.80 -15.35 -11.52
C PRO A 97 1.71 -16.25 -10.30
N ASP A 98 1.97 -17.54 -10.50
CA ASP A 98 1.81 -18.56 -9.47
C ASP A 98 2.93 -18.50 -8.42
N THR A 99 4.11 -17.98 -8.78
CA THR A 99 5.27 -17.89 -7.85
C THR A 99 5.75 -16.46 -7.64
N TRP A 100 6.45 -16.23 -6.52
CA TRP A 100 7.03 -14.92 -6.22
C TRP A 100 8.07 -14.50 -7.26
N ASP A 101 8.90 -15.44 -7.72
CA ASP A 101 9.96 -15.16 -8.69
C ASP A 101 9.37 -14.79 -10.07
N GLU A 102 8.26 -15.42 -10.49
CA GLU A 102 7.53 -15.01 -11.69
C GLU A 102 6.83 -13.67 -11.51
N PHE A 103 6.29 -13.37 -10.31
CA PHE A 103 5.76 -12.05 -10.00
C PHE A 103 6.83 -10.95 -10.16
N VAL A 104 8.07 -11.20 -9.74
CA VAL A 104 9.17 -10.25 -9.93
C VAL A 104 9.41 -9.94 -11.41
N THR A 105 9.39 -10.96 -12.28
CA THR A 105 9.50 -10.78 -13.73
C THR A 105 8.30 -10.02 -14.30
N TYR A 106 7.09 -10.47 -13.99
CA TYR A 106 5.85 -9.81 -14.41
C TYR A 106 5.80 -8.34 -13.97
N ARG A 107 6.24 -8.03 -12.75
CA ARG A 107 6.35 -6.66 -12.26
C ARG A 107 7.28 -5.83 -13.11
N ASP A 108 8.46 -6.34 -13.43
CA ASP A 108 9.44 -5.60 -14.24
C ASP A 108 8.89 -5.34 -15.65
N GLU A 109 8.18 -6.30 -16.25
CA GLU A 109 7.48 -6.12 -17.51
C GLU A 109 6.35 -5.07 -17.43
N MET A 110 5.54 -5.11 -16.37
CA MET A 110 4.48 -4.13 -16.13
C MET A 110 5.06 -2.73 -15.96
N ILE A 111 6.14 -2.59 -15.17
CA ILE A 111 6.85 -1.34 -15.00
C ILE A 111 7.38 -0.87 -16.35
N ASP A 112 8.10 -1.70 -17.09
CA ASP A 112 8.79 -1.26 -18.31
C ASP A 112 7.81 -0.95 -19.46
N ASN A 113 6.79 -1.79 -19.67
CA ASN A 113 5.97 -1.80 -20.89
C ASN A 113 4.52 -1.33 -20.73
N VAL A 114 3.95 -1.35 -19.52
CA VAL A 114 2.51 -1.09 -19.31
C VAL A 114 2.27 0.20 -18.53
N LEU A 115 3.09 0.48 -17.50
CA LEU A 115 2.94 1.70 -16.71
C LEU A 115 3.31 2.93 -17.54
N GLY A 116 2.29 3.73 -17.83
CA GLY A 116 2.41 5.08 -18.40
C GLY A 116 2.04 6.17 -17.40
N PRO A 117 2.26 7.45 -17.75
CA PRO A 117 1.81 8.59 -16.96
C PRO A 117 0.29 8.53 -16.74
N ASN A 118 -0.16 8.69 -15.50
CA ASN A 118 -1.58 8.70 -15.17
C ASN A 118 -1.86 9.81 -14.14
N ASP A 119 -2.72 10.77 -14.52
CA ASP A 119 -3.15 11.90 -13.69
C ASP A 119 -3.73 11.44 -12.33
N VAL A 120 -4.32 10.25 -12.28
CA VAL A 120 -4.84 9.66 -11.03
C VAL A 120 -3.70 9.26 -10.11
N ALA A 121 -2.63 8.66 -10.63
CA ALA A 121 -1.47 8.28 -9.83
C ALA A 121 -0.77 9.52 -9.25
N ASP A 122 -0.63 10.56 -10.07
CA ASP A 122 -0.07 11.85 -9.64
C ASP A 122 -0.95 12.56 -8.62
N ALA A 123 -2.27 12.50 -8.78
CA ALA A 123 -3.23 13.03 -7.82
C ALA A 123 -3.17 12.28 -6.48
N VAL A 124 -3.02 10.95 -6.49
CA VAL A 124 -2.85 10.14 -5.26
C VAL A 124 -1.52 10.47 -4.58
N ASN A 125 -0.41 10.52 -5.32
CA ASN A 125 0.90 10.88 -4.77
C ASN A 125 0.89 12.28 -4.17
N THR A 126 0.26 13.24 -4.86
CA THR A 126 0.09 14.62 -4.38
C THR A 126 -0.76 14.69 -3.13
N LYS A 127 -1.90 13.98 -3.08
CA LYS A 127 -2.77 13.92 -1.90
C LYS A 127 -2.07 13.28 -0.69
N ALA A 128 -1.31 12.20 -0.92
CA ALA A 128 -0.52 11.54 0.10
C ALA A 128 0.56 12.47 0.66
N ALA A 129 1.35 13.11 -0.21
CA ALA A 129 2.40 14.06 0.19
C ALA A 129 1.86 15.29 0.92
N ARG A 130 0.63 15.72 0.62
CA ARG A 130 -0.02 16.87 1.26
C ARG A 130 -0.89 16.48 2.47
N ALA A 131 -1.05 15.19 2.76
CA ALA A 131 -1.92 14.65 3.79
C ALA A 131 -3.37 15.19 3.74
N THR A 132 -3.90 15.41 2.54
CA THR A 132 -5.20 16.09 2.32
C THR A 132 -6.42 15.17 2.44
N GLY A 133 -6.24 13.92 2.91
CA GLY A 133 -7.31 12.92 3.07
C GLY A 133 -8.11 13.01 4.37
N GLY A 134 -7.99 14.11 5.13
CA GLY A 134 -8.56 14.23 6.47
C GLY A 134 -7.60 13.74 7.58
N SER A 135 -7.89 14.06 8.83
CA SER A 135 -7.05 13.60 9.95
C SER A 135 -7.27 12.11 10.21
N PRO A 136 -6.21 11.29 10.32
CA PRO A 136 -6.34 9.91 10.75
C PRO A 136 -6.70 9.80 12.25
N PHE A 137 -6.73 10.92 12.97
CA PHE A 137 -7.06 11.00 14.38
C PHE A 137 -8.43 11.69 14.53
N PRO A 138 -9.51 10.95 14.86
CA PRO A 138 -10.87 11.49 14.92
C PRO A 138 -11.04 12.65 15.91
N TRP A 139 -10.18 12.69 16.93
CA TRP A 139 -10.16 13.72 17.98
C TRP A 139 -9.36 14.98 17.60
N LEU A 140 -8.67 14.98 16.46
CA LEU A 140 -7.83 16.09 16.05
C LEU A 140 -8.57 16.99 15.04
N PRO A 141 -8.79 18.29 15.34
CA PRO A 141 -9.50 19.18 14.42
C PRO A 141 -8.81 19.33 13.06
N ALA A 142 -9.60 19.37 11.99
CA ALA A 142 -9.10 19.45 10.61
C ALA A 142 -8.14 20.63 10.34
N PRO A 143 -8.33 21.85 10.89
CA PRO A 143 -7.37 22.94 10.70
C PRO A 143 -6.00 22.67 11.34
N VAL A 144 -5.98 22.03 12.52
CA VAL A 144 -4.75 21.63 13.21
C VAL A 144 -4.03 20.54 12.42
N TRP A 145 -4.78 19.57 11.90
CA TRP A 145 -4.25 18.57 10.98
C TRP A 145 -3.75 19.18 9.66
N GLY A 146 -4.40 20.21 9.12
CA GLY A 146 -3.93 20.89 7.92
C GLY A 146 -2.54 21.53 8.09
N LEU A 147 -2.20 21.96 9.30
CA LEU A 147 -0.89 22.54 9.63
C LEU A 147 0.16 21.45 9.91
N ALA A 148 -0.16 20.48 10.77
CA ALA A 148 0.78 19.42 11.19
C ALA A 148 0.89 18.27 10.18
N GLY A 149 -0.15 18.05 9.36
CA GLY A 149 -0.26 16.94 8.42
C GLY A 149 0.64 17.11 7.21
N ARG A 150 0.93 18.34 6.77
CA ARG A 150 1.83 18.59 5.62
C ARG A 150 3.26 18.07 5.83
N PRO A 151 3.97 18.37 6.94
CA PRO A 151 5.29 17.80 7.17
C PRO A 151 5.24 16.28 7.34
N LEU A 152 4.19 15.73 7.97
CA LEU A 152 4.00 14.28 8.08
C LEU A 152 3.75 13.61 6.72
N GLY A 153 2.94 14.23 5.85
CA GLY A 153 2.69 13.77 4.49
C GLY A 153 3.95 13.79 3.63
N ARG A 154 4.76 14.84 3.73
CA ARG A 154 6.08 14.91 3.07
C ARG A 154 7.03 13.83 3.58
N TYR A 155 7.03 13.57 4.89
CA TYR A 155 7.82 12.48 5.47
C TYR A 155 7.33 11.10 5.00
N GLY A 156 6.01 10.88 4.94
CA GLY A 156 5.42 9.66 4.40
C GLY A 156 5.77 9.46 2.91
N ALA A 157 5.66 10.51 2.10
CA ALA A 157 6.08 10.48 0.69
C ALA A 157 7.58 10.17 0.56
N PHE A 158 8.43 10.81 1.37
CA PHE A 158 9.87 10.51 1.42
C PHE A 158 10.14 9.03 1.71
N LEU A 159 9.46 8.43 2.69
CA LEU A 159 9.60 7.00 2.98
C LEU A 159 9.12 6.14 1.81
N ALA A 160 7.94 6.44 1.25
CA ALA A 160 7.39 5.71 0.12
C ALA A 160 8.34 5.76 -1.09
N HIS A 161 8.78 6.96 -1.50
CA HIS A 161 9.72 7.15 -2.61
C HIS A 161 11.07 6.46 -2.37
N GLY A 162 11.57 6.49 -1.12
CA GLY A 162 12.81 5.79 -0.77
C GLY A 162 12.72 4.27 -0.89
N THR A 163 11.53 3.68 -0.70
CA THR A 163 11.32 2.23 -0.90
C THR A 163 11.28 1.84 -2.37
N MET A 164 10.88 2.76 -3.26
CA MET A 164 10.80 2.53 -4.71
C MET A 164 12.17 2.33 -5.34
N GLY A 165 12.24 1.46 -6.35
CA GLY A 165 13.41 1.32 -7.22
C GLY A 165 13.63 2.56 -8.10
N HIS A 166 14.83 2.68 -8.69
CA HIS A 166 15.18 3.81 -9.56
C HIS A 166 14.19 3.97 -10.73
N LYS A 167 13.96 2.90 -11.49
CA LYS A 167 13.06 2.89 -12.65
C LYS A 167 11.65 3.40 -12.32
N LEU A 168 11.10 2.97 -11.18
CA LEU A 168 9.76 3.35 -10.76
C LEU A 168 9.69 4.84 -10.39
N ARG A 169 10.72 5.36 -9.69
CA ARG A 169 10.83 6.80 -9.40
C ARG A 169 10.91 7.62 -10.67
N GLU A 170 11.72 7.19 -11.64
CA GLU A 170 11.85 7.86 -12.93
C GLU A 170 10.52 7.90 -13.70
N LYS A 171 9.78 6.79 -13.75
CA LYS A 171 8.46 6.74 -14.40
C LYS A 171 7.42 7.65 -13.75
N PHE A 172 7.51 7.88 -12.44
CA PHE A 172 6.65 8.83 -11.73
C PHE A 172 7.22 10.27 -11.70
N GLY A 173 8.32 10.55 -12.41
CA GLY A 173 8.96 11.87 -12.40
C GLY A 173 9.46 12.30 -11.02
N ILE A 174 9.77 11.35 -10.14
CA ILE A 174 10.21 11.62 -8.77
C ILE A 174 11.71 11.87 -8.75
N GLU A 175 12.09 13.14 -8.56
CA GLU A 175 13.48 13.51 -8.32
C GLU A 175 13.99 12.94 -6.99
N TRP A 176 15.09 12.19 -7.05
CA TRP A 176 15.68 11.55 -5.87
C TRP A 176 17.19 11.76 -5.81
N SER A 177 17.61 12.67 -4.94
CA SER A 177 19.01 13.02 -4.74
C SER A 177 19.81 11.99 -3.94
N ALA A 178 21.14 12.01 -4.10
CA ALA A 178 22.05 11.22 -3.26
C ALA A 178 21.90 11.52 -1.76
N ARG A 179 21.60 12.78 -1.41
CA ARG A 179 21.33 13.17 -0.02
C ARG A 179 20.07 12.51 0.53
N GLN A 180 18.99 12.48 -0.24
CA GLN A 180 17.76 11.78 0.15
C GLN A 180 18.01 10.27 0.30
N GLN A 181 18.78 9.66 -0.62
CA GLN A 181 19.17 8.26 -0.52
C GLN A 181 19.96 7.96 0.76
N PHE A 182 20.92 8.81 1.10
CA PHE A 182 21.72 8.69 2.32
C PHE A 182 20.85 8.82 3.58
N LEU A 183 20.01 9.85 3.66
CA LEU A 183 19.10 10.06 4.79
C LEU A 183 18.13 8.90 4.95
N PHE A 184 17.59 8.38 3.85
CA PHE A 184 16.69 7.23 3.85
C PHE A 184 17.37 5.98 4.40
N ALA A 185 18.60 5.70 3.96
CA ALA A 185 19.39 4.58 4.48
C ALA A 185 19.64 4.70 5.99
N ARG A 186 19.86 5.92 6.50
CA ARG A 186 20.01 6.17 7.94
C ARG A 186 18.71 5.92 8.70
N VAL A 187 17.58 6.43 8.21
CA VAL A 187 16.27 6.17 8.81
C VAL A 187 15.96 4.67 8.85
N ALA A 188 16.19 3.97 7.75
CA ALA A 188 16.01 2.52 7.67
C ALA A 188 16.90 1.77 8.67
N ALA A 189 18.19 2.12 8.75
CA ALA A 189 19.13 1.53 9.71
C ALA A 189 18.71 1.79 11.16
N SER A 190 18.30 3.02 11.49
CA SER A 190 17.77 3.38 12.81
C SER A 190 16.52 2.57 13.16
N HIS A 191 15.60 2.40 12.21
CA HIS A 191 14.39 1.60 12.44
C HIS A 191 14.74 0.13 12.76
N ARG A 192 15.66 -0.47 12.00
CA ARG A 192 16.14 -1.84 12.28
C ARG A 192 16.81 -1.95 13.65
N ALA A 193 17.62 -0.96 14.03
CA ALA A 193 18.36 -0.94 15.29
C ALA A 193 17.45 -0.75 16.52
N ILE A 194 16.35 0.00 16.39
CA ILE A 194 15.40 0.27 17.48
C ILE A 194 14.44 -0.91 17.68
N ARG A 195 14.21 -1.74 16.66
CA ARG A 195 13.26 -2.86 16.72
C ARG A 195 13.43 -3.78 17.95
N PRO A 196 14.64 -4.21 18.37
CA PRO A 196 14.81 -5.12 19.52
C PRO A 196 14.44 -4.51 20.88
N VAL A 197 14.40 -3.18 20.98
CA VAL A 197 14.06 -2.45 22.23
C VAL A 197 12.63 -1.90 22.22
N MET A 198 11.94 -2.01 21.09
CA MET A 198 10.58 -1.52 20.93
C MET A 198 9.59 -2.43 21.68
N PRO A 199 8.62 -1.90 22.45
CA PRO A 199 7.59 -2.72 23.09
C PRO A 199 6.80 -3.57 22.08
N ASN A 200 6.36 -4.77 22.47
CA ASN A 200 5.59 -5.67 21.58
C ASN A 200 4.32 -5.01 21.00
N SER A 201 3.68 -4.10 21.73
CA SER A 201 2.52 -3.33 21.28
C SER A 201 2.82 -2.42 20.07
N MET A 202 4.06 -1.94 19.95
CA MET A 202 4.49 -1.12 18.81
C MET A 202 5.03 -1.99 17.64
N ARG A 203 5.55 -3.19 17.92
CA ARG A 203 5.98 -4.15 16.87
C ARG A 203 4.79 -4.79 16.15
N HIS A 204 3.68 -4.98 16.84
CA HIS A 204 2.42 -5.51 16.31
C HIS A 204 1.36 -4.40 16.29
N ALA A 205 1.65 -3.30 15.60
CA ALA A 205 0.76 -2.16 15.55
C ALA A 205 -0.56 -2.43 14.78
N GLY A 206 -0.63 -3.49 13.97
CA GLY A 206 -1.83 -3.86 13.21
C GLY A 206 -3.06 -4.12 14.08
N PRO A 207 -3.01 -5.03 15.07
CA PRO A 207 -4.07 -5.22 16.06
C PRO A 207 -4.44 -3.94 16.84
N LEU A 208 -3.46 -3.09 17.16
CA LEU A 208 -3.71 -1.81 17.82
C LEU A 208 -4.43 -0.82 16.88
N ALA A 209 -4.04 -0.75 15.61
CA ALA A 209 -4.68 0.06 14.59
C ALA A 209 -6.15 -0.38 14.37
N LEU A 210 -6.41 -1.70 14.30
CA LEU A 210 -7.77 -2.23 14.25
C LEU A 210 -8.58 -1.87 15.50
N LYS A 211 -7.99 -1.97 16.69
CA LYS A 211 -8.69 -1.61 17.94
C LYS A 211 -9.05 -0.14 17.98
N LEU A 212 -8.11 0.74 17.61
CA LEU A 212 -8.32 2.19 17.59
C LEU A 212 -9.42 2.62 16.61
N ARG A 213 -9.57 1.88 15.50
CA ARG A 213 -10.56 2.17 14.44
C ARG A 213 -11.76 1.25 14.44
N SER A 214 -11.92 0.41 15.46
CA SER A 214 -12.98 -0.61 15.55
C SER A 214 -14.40 -0.04 15.39
N ARG A 215 -14.66 1.15 15.95
CA ARG A 215 -15.96 1.84 15.83
C ARG A 215 -16.27 2.30 14.41
N GLU A 216 -15.26 2.78 13.69
CA GLU A 216 -15.39 3.21 12.29
C GLU A 216 -15.54 1.99 11.37
N ILE A 217 -14.75 0.95 11.60
CA ILE A 217 -14.86 -0.33 10.88
C ILE A 217 -16.26 -0.95 11.06
N ALA A 218 -16.83 -0.88 12.27
CA ALA A 218 -18.17 -1.37 12.55
C ALA A 218 -19.28 -0.59 11.82
N ALA A 219 -19.14 0.75 11.75
CA ALA A 219 -20.05 1.64 11.02
C ALA A 219 -19.95 1.50 9.50
N GLY A 220 -18.80 1.06 9.02
CA GLY A 220 -18.48 0.80 7.62
C GLY A 220 -16.99 1.11 7.42
N PRO A 221 -16.14 0.15 7.02
CA PRO A 221 -14.67 0.35 6.98
C PRO A 221 -14.21 1.46 6.02
N PHE A 222 -15.14 2.02 5.24
CA PHE A 222 -14.90 3.11 4.30
C PHE A 222 -16.02 4.18 4.29
N SER A 223 -16.84 4.25 5.34
CA SER A 223 -17.88 5.28 5.50
C SER A 223 -17.32 6.61 5.95
#